data_AF-A0A524DUX2-F1
#
_entry.id   AF-A0A524DUX2-F1
#
_cell.length_a   1.000
_cell.length_b   1.000
_cell.length_c   1.000
_cell.angle_alpha   90.00
_cell.angle_beta   90.00
_cell.angle_gamma   90.00
#
_symmetry.space_group_name_H-M   'P 1'
#
loop_
_entity.id
_entity.type
_entity.pdbx_description
1 polymer ?
#
loop_
_entity_poly.entity_id
_entity_poly.type
_entity_poly.pdbx_seq_one_letter_code
_entity_poly.pdbx_strand_id
1 'polypeptide(L)'
;MNESRQNHDAPQLIVSYFDVMRGPSIFYGHRELKKDDGYEYISSILDFIQIPGLFQFNFNGYHTQNLVFEESYKDSKRSYETVLITLLVKTETKNVNEYLETIKPIISHFANDLKNKINLPKLWESNKENDKSFSEFKKLHEKYYRLILTYFSYNFKALRAEDVNVLSVKYYIKRERLIQTINSIVLGENVLVLIKKKKNLDKILLDFFHYIFQSSFKSNLMIKRVRDYKKAEKLNDNYSIVGKRRFKKAKLTNEIKFVREIVYKFYKILNPKRSLNYLKDNLQNLYELSKKIHEYSEKKEKRYYLKKEIKGYLESDNFLKVKKNLFRSLLLIVENYFGKKITLPGDLFAEKINDLYR
;
A
#
# COMPACT_ATOMS: atom_id res chain seq x y z
N MET A 1 13.57 23.40 20.47
CA MET A 1 12.11 23.18 20.49
C MET A 1 11.61 23.16 19.05
N ASN A 2 11.32 21.98 18.51
CA ASN A 2 10.64 21.84 17.22
C ASN A 2 9.33 21.12 17.51
N GLU A 3 8.28 21.90 17.78
CA GLU A 3 6.94 21.36 17.87
C GLU A 3 6.55 20.77 16.51
N SER A 4 5.95 19.60 16.62
CA SER A 4 5.53 18.69 15.60
C SER A 4 4.78 19.36 14.44
N ARG A 5 5.30 19.22 13.22
CA ARG A 5 4.43 19.03 12.05
C ARG A 5 3.65 17.74 12.28
N GLN A 6 2.49 17.85 12.92
CA GLN A 6 1.58 16.75 13.16
C GLN A 6 1.12 16.22 11.79
N ASN A 7 1.64 15.05 11.38
CA ASN A 7 1.20 14.35 10.17
C ASN A 7 -0.32 14.11 10.26
N HIS A 8 -1.13 14.86 9.52
CA HIS A 8 -2.59 14.69 9.45
C HIS A 8 -3.01 13.32 8.87
N ASP A 9 -2.08 12.58 8.27
CA ASP A 9 -2.31 11.28 7.62
C ASP A 9 -1.99 10.06 8.51
N ALA A 10 -1.56 10.28 9.76
CA ALA A 10 -1.30 9.18 10.68
C ALA A 10 -2.62 8.66 11.29
N PRO A 11 -2.78 7.35 11.49
CA PRO A 11 -3.91 6.80 12.22
C PRO A 11 -4.04 7.44 13.59
N GLN A 12 -5.26 7.56 14.09
CA GLN A 12 -5.54 8.01 15.45
C GLN A 12 -6.28 6.93 16.22
N LEU A 13 -5.78 6.60 17.41
CA LEU A 13 -6.47 5.71 18.34
C LEU A 13 -7.18 6.57 19.39
N ILE A 14 -8.50 6.42 19.46
CA ILE A 14 -9.38 7.25 20.27
C ILE A 14 -10.18 6.34 21.20
N VAL A 15 -10.34 6.77 22.45
CA VAL A 15 -11.23 6.16 23.43
C VAL A 15 -12.31 7.17 23.77
N SER A 16 -13.55 6.76 23.56
CA SER A 16 -14.76 7.54 23.82
C SER A 16 -15.70 6.72 24.70
N TYR A 17 -16.63 7.39 25.36
CA TYR A 17 -17.62 6.75 26.22
C TYR A 17 -18.94 7.51 26.17
N PHE A 18 -20.04 6.82 26.44
CA PHE A 18 -21.36 7.42 26.57
C PHE A 18 -21.70 7.58 28.05
N ASP A 19 -21.73 8.82 28.51
CA ASP A 19 -22.19 9.18 29.84
C ASP A 19 -23.70 9.44 29.77
N VAL A 20 -24.50 8.76 30.60
CA VAL A 20 -25.97 8.91 30.60
C VAL A 20 -26.42 10.37 30.84
N MET A 21 -25.63 11.15 31.57
CA MET A 21 -25.94 12.55 31.89
C MET A 21 -25.38 13.54 30.87
N ARG A 22 -24.21 13.27 30.30
CA ARG A 22 -23.49 14.19 29.40
C ARG A 22 -23.57 13.82 27.93
N GLY A 23 -24.04 12.61 27.62
CA GLY A 23 -24.03 12.04 26.30
C GLY A 23 -22.63 11.54 25.86
N PRO A 24 -22.43 11.34 24.56
CA PRO A 24 -21.17 10.83 24.01
C PRO A 24 -20.02 11.82 24.24
N SER A 25 -18.92 11.30 24.78
CA SER A 25 -17.75 12.09 25.15
C SER A 25 -16.46 11.40 24.71
N ILE A 26 -15.53 12.19 24.14
CA ILE A 26 -14.19 11.69 23.84
C ILE A 26 -13.35 11.78 25.12
N PHE A 27 -12.92 10.63 25.63
CA PHE A 27 -12.11 10.58 26.84
C PHE A 27 -10.65 10.94 26.55
N TYR A 28 -10.08 10.30 25.53
CA TYR A 28 -8.68 10.47 25.15
C TYR A 28 -8.42 10.14 23.67
N GLY A 29 -7.62 10.98 23.03
CA GLY A 29 -7.02 10.72 21.73
C GLY A 29 -5.53 11.09 21.77
N HIS A 30 -4.73 10.48 20.89
CA HIS A 30 -3.30 10.81 20.81
C HIS A 30 -3.04 12.27 20.35
N ARG A 31 -4.07 12.91 19.79
CA ARG A 31 -4.12 14.34 19.47
C ARG A 31 -5.52 14.86 19.79
N GLU A 32 -5.64 16.15 20.04
CA GLU A 32 -6.94 16.80 20.10
C GLU A 32 -7.61 16.71 18.73
N LEU A 33 -8.84 16.19 18.72
CA LEU A 33 -9.69 16.19 17.55
C LEU A 33 -10.37 17.56 17.45
N LYS A 34 -10.16 18.26 16.33
CA LYS A 34 -10.98 19.43 16.00
C LYS A 34 -12.35 18.96 15.50
N LYS A 35 -13.35 19.84 15.52
CA LYS A 35 -14.69 19.52 14.98
C LYS A 35 -14.62 18.94 13.56
N ASP A 36 -13.76 19.49 12.73
CA ASP A 36 -13.55 19.06 11.34
C ASP A 36 -12.77 17.74 11.19
N ASP A 37 -12.17 17.22 12.27
CA ASP A 37 -11.36 15.99 12.26
C ASP A 37 -12.19 14.72 12.57
N GLY A 38 -13.53 14.81 12.52
CA GLY A 38 -14.41 13.65 12.68
C GLY A 38 -15.05 13.51 14.05
N TYR A 39 -14.88 14.49 14.94
CA TYR A 39 -15.47 14.50 16.30
C TYR A 39 -16.98 14.23 16.29
N GLU A 40 -17.73 14.97 15.46
CA GLU A 40 -19.20 14.87 15.38
C GLU A 40 -19.66 13.49 14.88
N TYR A 41 -18.85 12.83 14.05
CA TYR A 41 -19.14 11.48 13.55
C TYR A 41 -18.87 10.42 14.61
N ILE A 42 -17.77 10.52 15.36
CA ILE A 42 -17.47 9.58 16.46
C ILE A 42 -18.50 9.72 17.58
N SER A 43 -18.93 10.94 17.87
CA SER A 43 -20.04 11.22 18.79
C SER A 43 -21.33 10.55 18.33
N SER A 44 -21.71 10.75 17.06
CA SER A 44 -22.90 10.12 16.47
C SER A 44 -22.85 8.59 16.51
N ILE A 45 -21.67 7.97 16.32
CA ILE A 45 -21.52 6.50 16.40
C ILE A 45 -21.98 5.97 17.77
N LEU A 46 -21.65 6.67 18.86
CA LEU A 46 -22.08 6.30 20.20
C LEU A 46 -23.60 6.46 20.41
N ASP A 47 -24.23 7.43 19.73
CA ASP A 47 -25.68 7.66 19.84
C ASP A 47 -26.51 6.56 19.15
N PHE A 48 -25.97 5.90 18.12
CA PHE A 48 -26.71 4.92 17.31
C PHE A 48 -26.42 3.46 17.64
N ILE A 49 -25.36 3.15 18.38
CA ILE A 49 -24.97 1.76 18.60
C ILE A 49 -25.68 1.15 19.80
N GLN A 50 -26.43 0.10 19.52
CA GLN A 50 -27.17 -0.67 20.52
C GLN A 50 -26.54 -2.04 20.83
N ILE A 51 -25.51 -2.47 20.08
CA ILE A 51 -24.94 -3.82 20.21
C ILE A 51 -23.40 -3.75 20.33
N PRO A 52 -22.81 -4.35 21.39
CA PRO A 52 -21.37 -4.50 21.53
C PRO A 52 -20.74 -5.29 20.38
N GLY A 53 -19.54 -4.91 19.95
CA GLY A 53 -18.84 -5.64 18.90
C GLY A 53 -17.85 -4.80 18.09
N LEU A 54 -17.17 -5.49 17.17
CA LEU A 54 -16.27 -4.89 16.19
C LEU A 54 -17.03 -4.57 14.90
N PHE A 55 -16.87 -3.37 14.38
CA PHE A 55 -17.44 -2.98 13.09
C PHE A 55 -16.60 -1.87 12.43
N GLN A 56 -16.84 -1.66 11.14
CA GLN A 56 -16.22 -0.59 10.36
C GLN A 56 -17.27 0.45 10.02
N PHE A 57 -16.86 1.72 10.04
CA PHE A 57 -17.71 2.83 9.63
C PHE A 57 -16.86 3.85 8.88
N ASN A 58 -17.34 4.31 7.71
CA ASN A 58 -16.56 5.20 6.86
C ASN A 58 -17.34 6.50 6.67
N PHE A 59 -16.67 7.64 6.80
CA PHE A 59 -17.27 8.97 6.65
C PHE A 59 -16.21 9.97 6.20
N ASN A 60 -16.57 10.93 5.34
CA ASN A 60 -15.70 12.05 4.91
C ASN A 60 -14.23 11.67 4.59
N GLY A 61 -14.01 10.53 3.91
CA GLY A 61 -12.65 10.04 3.57
C GLY A 61 -11.87 9.44 4.74
N TYR A 62 -12.49 9.30 5.90
CA TYR A 62 -12.01 8.51 7.02
C TYR A 62 -12.57 7.10 6.96
N HIS A 63 -11.69 6.16 7.26
CA HIS A 63 -12.00 4.75 7.47
C HIS A 63 -11.78 4.43 8.94
N THR A 64 -12.76 3.78 9.57
CA THR A 64 -12.66 3.42 10.99
C THR A 64 -12.74 1.93 11.26
N GLN A 65 -11.99 1.48 12.26
CA GLN A 65 -12.22 0.22 12.93
C GLN A 65 -12.63 0.52 14.37
N ASN A 66 -13.87 0.16 14.71
CA ASN A 66 -14.49 0.46 15.99
C ASN A 66 -14.68 -0.83 16.79
N LEU A 67 -14.56 -0.73 18.11
CA LEU A 67 -14.96 -1.77 19.05
C LEU A 67 -15.77 -1.13 20.17
N VAL A 68 -17.01 -1.58 20.31
CA VAL A 68 -17.91 -1.15 21.40
C VAL A 68 -18.03 -2.25 22.44
N PHE A 69 -17.95 -1.86 23.71
CA PHE A 69 -18.20 -2.74 24.84
C PHE A 69 -18.82 -2.00 26.01
N GLU A 70 -19.48 -2.74 26.88
CA GLU A 70 -20.06 -2.21 28.12
C GLU A 70 -19.11 -2.40 29.30
N GLU A 71 -19.07 -1.41 30.19
CA GLU A 71 -18.33 -1.41 31.44
C GLU A 71 -19.29 -1.14 32.62
N SER A 72 -19.22 -1.99 33.65
CA SER A 72 -20.11 -1.89 34.81
C SER A 72 -19.48 -1.05 35.93
N TYR A 73 -20.26 -0.14 36.53
CA TYR A 73 -19.91 0.43 37.83
C TYR A 73 -20.17 -0.58 38.93
N LYS A 74 -19.14 -0.96 39.68
CA LYS A 74 -19.32 -1.85 40.85
C LYS A 74 -20.09 -1.18 41.99
N ASP A 75 -20.07 0.15 42.06
CA ASP A 75 -20.51 0.90 43.26
C ASP A 75 -21.74 1.81 43.01
N SER A 76 -22.35 1.82 41.83
CA SER A 76 -23.51 2.69 41.55
C SER A 76 -24.68 1.92 40.95
N LYS A 77 -25.91 2.31 41.33
CA LYS A 77 -27.17 1.82 40.74
C LYS A 77 -27.32 2.18 39.24
N ARG A 78 -26.29 2.76 38.61
CA ARG A 78 -26.32 3.15 37.19
C ARG A 78 -26.07 1.93 36.31
N SER A 79 -26.95 1.75 35.35
CA SER A 79 -26.80 0.85 34.21
C SER A 79 -25.54 1.25 33.41
N TYR A 80 -24.69 0.27 33.15
CA TYR A 80 -23.51 0.24 32.27
C TYR A 80 -23.17 1.50 31.45
N GLU A 81 -21.88 1.84 31.39
CA GLU A 81 -21.39 2.82 30.41
C GLU A 81 -20.90 2.12 29.14
N THR A 82 -21.31 2.65 27.99
CA THR A 82 -20.87 2.18 26.68
C THR A 82 -19.53 2.82 26.33
N VAL A 83 -18.50 1.99 26.16
CA VAL A 83 -17.16 2.42 25.76
C VAL A 83 -16.94 2.11 24.29
N LEU A 84 -16.41 3.08 23.56
CA LEU A 84 -16.04 2.97 22.16
C LEU A 84 -14.54 3.19 21.99
N ILE A 85 -13.86 2.21 21.40
CA ILE A 85 -12.50 2.38 20.87
C ILE A 85 -12.61 2.58 19.37
N THR A 86 -12.10 3.71 18.88
CA THR A 86 -12.08 4.03 17.46
C THR A 86 -10.65 4.18 16.98
N LEU A 87 -10.26 3.35 16.02
CA LEU A 87 -9.12 3.63 15.16
C LEU A 87 -9.61 4.41 13.95
N LEU A 88 -9.14 5.65 13.80
CA LEU A 88 -9.47 6.54 12.70
C LEU A 88 -8.28 6.60 11.72
N VAL A 89 -8.52 6.34 10.43
CA VAL A 89 -7.50 6.40 9.38
C VAL A 89 -7.98 7.29 8.25
N LYS A 90 -7.22 8.35 7.93
CA LYS A 90 -7.46 9.17 6.75
C LYS A 90 -6.54 8.72 5.62
N THR A 91 -7.09 8.09 4.59
CA THR A 91 -6.29 7.66 3.44
C THR A 91 -7.15 7.45 2.21
N GLU A 92 -6.62 7.76 1.03
CA GLU A 92 -7.25 7.49 -0.26
C GLU A 92 -6.88 6.09 -0.82
N THR A 93 -6.19 5.27 -0.03
CA THR A 93 -5.62 4.00 -0.49
C THR A 93 -6.65 2.88 -0.53
N LYS A 94 -6.72 2.17 -1.67
CA LYS A 94 -7.68 1.06 -1.90
C LYS A 94 -7.53 -0.13 -0.94
N ASN A 95 -6.40 -0.27 -0.26
CA ASN A 95 -6.12 -1.41 0.60
C ASN A 95 -6.58 -1.19 2.05
N VAL A 96 -7.06 0.00 2.43
CA VAL A 96 -7.28 0.37 3.85
C VAL A 96 -8.11 -0.65 4.62
N ASN A 97 -9.09 -1.28 3.98
CA ASN A 97 -9.90 -2.34 4.59
C ASN A 97 -9.05 -3.55 5.03
N GLU A 98 -8.09 -4.00 4.22
CA GLU A 98 -7.18 -5.11 4.56
C GLU A 98 -6.33 -4.78 5.79
N TYR A 99 -5.90 -3.52 5.91
CA TYR A 99 -5.22 -3.05 7.11
C TYR A 99 -6.13 -3.02 8.33
N LEU A 100 -7.34 -2.47 8.19
CA LEU A 100 -8.29 -2.45 9.31
C LEU A 100 -8.63 -3.85 9.79
N GLU A 101 -8.79 -4.83 8.89
CA GLU A 101 -8.94 -6.25 9.22
C GLU A 101 -7.74 -6.77 10.01
N THR A 102 -6.52 -6.47 9.57
CA THR A 102 -5.28 -6.91 10.25
C THR A 102 -5.14 -6.29 11.65
N ILE A 103 -5.73 -5.11 11.89
CA ILE A 103 -5.64 -4.41 13.17
C ILE A 103 -6.73 -4.84 14.17
N LYS A 104 -7.82 -5.49 13.73
CA LYS A 104 -8.89 -5.97 14.62
C LYS A 104 -8.38 -6.68 15.89
N PRO A 105 -7.43 -7.63 15.82
CA PRO A 105 -6.92 -8.31 17.02
C PRO A 105 -6.23 -7.35 18.00
N ILE A 106 -5.52 -6.33 17.49
CA ILE A 106 -4.83 -5.34 18.32
C ILE A 106 -5.85 -4.49 19.09
N ILE A 107 -6.93 -4.07 18.44
CA ILE A 107 -8.02 -3.31 19.08
C ILE A 107 -8.74 -4.19 20.13
N SER A 108 -9.02 -5.46 19.82
CA SER A 108 -9.59 -6.41 20.78
C SER A 108 -8.70 -6.61 22.01
N HIS A 109 -7.39 -6.78 21.81
CA HIS A 109 -6.45 -6.89 22.92
C HIS A 109 -6.37 -5.60 23.74
N PHE A 110 -6.43 -4.43 23.11
CA PHE A 110 -6.46 -3.17 23.82
C PHE A 110 -7.72 -3.03 24.67
N ALA A 111 -8.89 -3.36 24.12
CA ALA A 111 -10.15 -3.37 24.86
C ALA A 111 -10.10 -4.31 26.08
N ASN A 112 -9.58 -5.53 25.89
CA ASN A 112 -9.45 -6.49 26.97
C ASN A 112 -8.47 -6.02 28.06
N ASP A 113 -7.35 -5.41 27.66
CA ASP A 113 -6.40 -4.82 28.62
C ASP A 113 -7.02 -3.65 29.38
N LEU A 114 -7.83 -2.80 28.72
CA LEU A 114 -8.57 -1.72 29.38
C LEU A 114 -9.53 -2.27 30.44
N LYS A 115 -10.40 -3.21 30.07
CA LYS A 115 -11.37 -3.83 30.99
C LYS A 115 -10.72 -4.46 32.23
N ASN A 116 -9.61 -5.15 32.04
CA ASN A 116 -9.02 -5.95 33.11
C ASN A 116 -7.99 -5.19 33.96
N LYS A 117 -7.38 -4.13 33.43
CA LYS A 117 -6.25 -3.44 34.08
C LYS A 117 -6.59 -2.03 34.54
N ILE A 118 -7.63 -1.41 33.96
CA ILE A 118 -7.99 -0.02 34.26
C ILE A 118 -9.41 0.00 34.83
N ASN A 119 -9.58 0.65 35.97
CA ASN A 119 -10.91 0.99 36.49
C ASN A 119 -11.42 2.24 35.76
N LEU A 120 -12.02 2.03 34.59
CA LEU A 120 -12.54 3.11 33.73
C LEU A 120 -13.57 4.01 34.45
N PRO A 121 -14.56 3.47 35.20
CA PRO A 121 -15.45 4.26 36.04
C PRO A 121 -14.75 5.31 36.91
N LYS A 122 -13.79 4.87 37.74
CA LYS A 122 -13.04 5.78 38.62
C LYS A 122 -12.19 6.77 37.82
N LEU A 123 -11.67 6.33 36.68
CA LEU A 123 -10.82 7.15 35.84
C LEU A 123 -11.61 8.32 35.22
N TRP A 124 -12.86 8.13 34.82
CA TRP A 124 -13.71 9.19 34.25
C TRP A 124 -14.10 10.25 35.29
N GLU A 125 -14.28 9.83 36.54
CA GLU A 125 -14.58 10.73 37.66
C GLU A 125 -13.34 11.49 38.17
N SER A 126 -12.14 10.97 37.92
CA SER A 126 -10.88 11.56 38.38
C SER A 126 -10.48 12.83 37.62
N ASN A 127 -9.85 13.77 38.33
CA ASN A 127 -9.25 14.95 37.71
C ASN A 127 -7.96 14.52 36.98
N LYS A 128 -8.00 14.48 35.64
CA LYS A 128 -7.08 13.76 34.74
C LYS A 128 -5.58 14.00 34.98
N GLU A 129 -5.18 15.13 35.56
CA GLU A 129 -3.77 15.56 35.55
C GLU A 129 -2.88 14.95 36.64
N ASN A 130 -3.44 14.43 37.75
CA ASN A 130 -2.66 13.93 38.90
C ASN A 130 -2.97 12.48 39.35
N ASP A 131 -3.77 11.73 38.58
CA ASP A 131 -4.16 10.36 38.95
C ASP A 131 -3.19 9.30 38.39
N LYS A 132 -2.75 8.38 39.26
CA LYS A 132 -1.93 7.21 38.86
C LYS A 132 -2.64 6.35 37.81
N SER A 133 -3.97 6.23 37.91
CA SER A 133 -4.83 5.49 36.99
C SER A 133 -4.79 6.08 35.58
N PHE A 134 -4.73 7.42 35.47
CA PHE A 134 -4.60 8.09 34.17
C PHE A 134 -3.22 7.88 33.55
N SER A 135 -2.16 7.88 34.37
CA SER A 135 -0.81 7.54 33.91
C SER A 135 -0.73 6.11 33.36
N GLU A 136 -1.35 5.15 34.04
CA GLU A 136 -1.42 3.75 33.60
C GLU A 136 -2.22 3.60 32.31
N PHE A 137 -3.39 4.25 32.22
CA PHE A 137 -4.18 4.32 30.99
C PHE A 137 -3.36 4.88 29.82
N LYS A 138 -2.65 6.00 30.03
CA LYS A 138 -1.85 6.65 28.97
C LYS A 138 -0.71 5.75 28.48
N LYS A 139 -0.02 5.07 29.39
CA LYS A 139 1.03 4.08 29.03
C LYS A 139 0.45 2.93 28.20
N LEU A 140 -0.72 2.44 28.60
CA LEU A 140 -1.41 1.37 27.89
C LEU A 140 -1.83 1.82 26.48
N HIS A 141 -2.50 2.97 26.38
CA HIS A 141 -2.89 3.58 25.11
C HIS A 141 -1.68 3.77 24.20
N GLU A 142 -0.58 4.34 24.71
CA GLU A 142 0.63 4.59 23.93
C GLU A 142 1.28 3.29 23.42
N LYS A 143 1.30 2.23 24.24
CA LYS A 143 1.79 0.91 23.82
C LYS A 143 1.03 0.39 22.60
N TYR A 144 -0.31 0.40 22.64
CA TYR A 144 -1.13 -0.09 21.54
C TYR A 144 -1.10 0.84 20.33
N TYR A 145 -1.08 2.14 20.55
CA TYR A 145 -0.93 3.12 19.48
C TYR A 145 0.40 2.96 18.73
N ARG A 146 1.52 2.72 19.43
CA ARG A 146 2.81 2.43 18.79
C ARG A 146 2.78 1.14 17.96
N LEU A 147 2.09 0.09 18.42
CA LEU A 147 1.89 -1.13 17.64
C LEU A 147 1.12 -0.84 16.35
N ILE A 148 -0.01 -0.13 16.45
CA ILE A 148 -0.82 0.28 15.31
C ILE A 148 0.01 1.11 14.32
N LEU A 149 0.78 2.10 14.79
CA LEU A 149 1.67 2.89 13.94
C LEU A 149 2.74 2.04 13.26
N THR A 150 3.28 1.02 13.94
CA THR A 150 4.27 0.11 13.35
C THR A 150 3.65 -0.64 12.18
N TYR A 151 2.47 -1.24 12.38
CA TYR A 151 1.73 -1.93 11.32
C TYR A 151 1.33 -0.99 10.19
N PHE A 152 0.86 0.21 10.51
CA PHE A 152 0.52 1.22 9.50
C PHE A 152 1.75 1.67 8.72
N SER A 153 2.89 1.85 9.37
CA SER A 153 4.12 2.23 8.68
C SER A 153 4.66 1.13 7.77
N TYR A 154 4.47 -0.13 8.16
CA TYR A 154 4.92 -1.30 7.40
C TYR A 154 4.01 -1.59 6.19
N ASN A 155 2.70 -1.40 6.37
CA ASN A 155 1.70 -1.80 5.36
C ASN A 155 1.11 -0.61 4.57
N PHE A 156 1.10 0.61 5.12
CA PHE A 156 0.25 1.72 4.65
C PHE A 156 0.90 3.08 4.52
N LYS A 157 2.12 3.30 5.00
CA LYS A 157 2.79 4.57 4.69
C LYS A 157 3.11 4.57 3.21
N ALA A 158 2.22 5.20 2.43
CA ALA A 158 2.51 5.69 1.11
C ALA A 158 3.83 6.46 1.21
N LEU A 159 4.91 5.87 0.70
CA LEU A 159 6.18 6.58 0.65
C LEU A 159 5.92 7.88 -0.10
N ARG A 160 6.34 9.00 0.47
CA ARG A 160 6.28 10.28 -0.25
C ARG A 160 7.57 10.43 -1.04
N ALA A 161 7.55 11.30 -2.06
CA ALA A 161 8.71 11.49 -2.91
C ALA A 161 9.93 11.97 -2.10
N GLU A 162 9.69 12.71 -1.01
CA GLU A 162 10.69 13.22 -0.09
C GLU A 162 11.37 12.13 0.75
N ASP A 163 10.68 11.01 0.97
CA ASP A 163 11.18 9.89 1.78
C ASP A 163 12.16 8.99 0.97
N VAL A 164 12.27 9.20 -0.35
CA VAL A 164 13.05 8.34 -1.27
C VAL A 164 14.38 8.99 -1.65
N ASN A 165 15.49 8.31 -1.37
CA ASN A 165 16.84 8.78 -1.72
C ASN A 165 17.21 8.48 -3.19
N VAL A 166 16.63 9.24 -4.11
CA VAL A 166 16.79 9.08 -5.57
C VAL A 166 18.25 9.21 -6.02
N LEU A 167 19.01 10.13 -5.41
CA LEU A 167 20.42 10.35 -5.78
C LEU A 167 21.25 9.10 -5.50
N SER A 168 21.03 8.45 -4.35
CA SER A 168 21.68 7.18 -4.03
C SER A 168 21.28 6.08 -5.00
N VAL A 169 19.99 6.00 -5.38
CA VAL A 169 19.53 5.03 -6.37
C VAL A 169 20.27 5.21 -7.70
N LYS A 170 20.30 6.44 -8.26
CA LYS A 170 20.98 6.74 -9.53
C LYS A 170 22.49 6.51 -9.48
N TYR A 171 23.10 6.73 -8.31
CA TYR A 171 24.53 6.52 -8.13
C TYR A 171 24.88 5.02 -8.03
N TYR A 172 24.06 4.22 -7.34
CA TYR A 172 24.37 2.83 -7.04
C TYR A 172 23.81 1.80 -8.02
N ILE A 173 22.70 2.11 -8.68
CA ILE A 173 22.12 1.25 -9.72
C ILE A 173 22.49 1.82 -11.08
N LYS A 174 23.01 0.95 -11.95
CA LYS A 174 23.21 1.31 -13.37
C LYS A 174 21.86 1.25 -14.10
N ARG A 175 21.68 2.11 -15.10
CA ARG A 175 20.48 2.18 -15.95
C ARG A 175 20.01 0.80 -16.42
N GLU A 176 20.92 -0.02 -16.92
CA GLU A 176 20.63 -1.33 -17.49
C GLU A 176 20.05 -2.28 -16.43
N ARG A 177 20.56 -2.21 -15.20
CA ARG A 177 20.03 -2.99 -14.08
C ARG A 177 18.64 -2.52 -13.67
N LEU A 178 18.41 -1.20 -13.64
CA LEU A 178 17.09 -0.68 -13.32
C LEU A 178 16.05 -1.07 -14.38
N ILE A 179 16.43 -1.00 -15.66
CA ILE A 179 15.57 -1.44 -16.78
C ILE A 179 15.21 -2.91 -16.63
N GLN A 180 16.20 -3.76 -16.33
CA GLN A 180 15.97 -5.19 -16.13
C GLN A 180 15.04 -5.46 -14.95
N THR A 181 15.29 -4.84 -13.80
CA THR A 181 14.43 -4.99 -12.61
C THR A 181 13.01 -4.56 -12.89
N ILE A 182 12.80 -3.39 -13.51
CA ILE A 182 11.46 -2.89 -13.85
C ILE A 182 10.79 -3.80 -14.87
N ASN A 183 11.49 -4.24 -15.92
CA ASN A 183 10.92 -5.15 -16.92
C ASN A 183 10.42 -6.45 -16.28
N SER A 184 11.23 -7.09 -15.44
CA SER A 184 10.84 -8.31 -14.77
C SER A 184 9.60 -8.10 -13.88
N ILE A 185 9.54 -7.00 -13.12
CA ILE A 185 8.37 -6.68 -12.29
C ILE A 185 7.12 -6.44 -13.15
N VAL A 186 7.25 -5.64 -14.22
CA VAL A 186 6.15 -5.29 -15.13
C VAL A 186 5.64 -6.52 -15.90
N LEU A 187 6.45 -7.56 -16.04
CA LEU A 187 6.08 -8.85 -16.62
C LEU A 187 5.60 -9.87 -15.58
N GLY A 188 5.51 -9.50 -14.30
CA GLY A 188 5.00 -10.39 -13.24
C GLY A 188 6.02 -11.40 -12.70
N GLU A 189 7.31 -11.23 -12.98
CA GLU A 189 8.36 -12.12 -12.48
C GLU A 189 8.75 -11.79 -11.03
N ASN A 190 9.12 -12.80 -10.25
CA ASN A 190 9.78 -12.56 -8.96
C ASN A 190 11.21 -12.08 -9.22
N VAL A 191 11.66 -11.02 -8.54
CA VAL A 191 12.96 -10.39 -8.86
C VAL A 191 13.90 -10.41 -7.67
N LEU A 192 15.14 -10.87 -7.90
CA LEU A 192 16.21 -10.83 -6.92
C LEU A 192 17.31 -9.87 -7.38
N VAL A 193 17.44 -8.73 -6.71
CA VAL A 193 18.48 -7.74 -6.97
C VAL A 193 19.69 -7.98 -6.08
N LEU A 194 20.85 -8.20 -6.71
CA LEU A 194 22.11 -8.40 -6.01
C LEU A 194 22.90 -7.10 -5.88
N ILE A 195 23.15 -6.70 -4.63
CA ILE A 195 23.91 -5.49 -4.30
C ILE A 195 25.29 -5.78 -3.70
N LYS A 196 26.23 -4.84 -3.88
CA LYS A 196 27.52 -4.85 -3.19
C LYS A 196 27.34 -4.39 -1.73
N LYS A 197 28.28 -4.75 -0.84
CA LYS A 197 28.23 -4.37 0.58
C LYS A 197 28.30 -2.85 0.71
N LYS A 198 27.17 -2.22 1.02
CA LYS A 198 27.05 -0.82 1.46
C LYS A 198 25.96 -0.70 2.51
N LYS A 199 26.16 0.18 3.48
CA LYS A 199 25.21 0.42 4.58
C LYS A 199 23.90 0.97 4.02
N ASN A 200 22.77 0.37 4.41
CA ASN A 200 21.40 0.79 4.10
C ASN A 200 20.99 0.82 2.62
N LEU A 201 21.79 0.29 1.69
CA LEU A 201 21.44 0.30 0.27
C LEU A 201 20.23 -0.59 -0.03
N ASP A 202 20.10 -1.72 0.66
CA ASP A 202 18.92 -2.57 0.65
C ASP A 202 17.64 -1.78 0.97
N LYS A 203 17.63 -1.06 2.09
CA LYS A 203 16.49 -0.24 2.49
C LYS A 203 16.19 0.87 1.47
N ILE A 204 17.19 1.61 1.03
CA ILE A 204 17.04 2.69 0.03
C ILE A 204 16.38 2.17 -1.25
N LEU A 205 16.79 0.98 -1.70
CA LEU A 205 16.23 0.39 -2.91
C LEU A 205 14.83 -0.15 -2.70
N LEU A 206 14.54 -0.78 -1.56
CA LEU A 206 13.18 -1.21 -1.22
C LEU A 206 12.22 -0.02 -1.20
N ASP A 207 12.59 1.06 -0.51
CA ASP A 207 11.79 2.28 -0.45
C ASP A 207 11.56 2.86 -1.86
N PHE A 208 12.61 2.92 -2.68
CA PHE A 208 12.49 3.37 -4.07
C PHE A 208 11.53 2.52 -4.91
N PHE A 209 11.64 1.19 -4.84
CA PHE A 209 10.78 0.30 -5.63
C PHE A 209 9.34 0.29 -5.12
N HIS A 210 9.13 0.29 -3.81
CA HIS A 210 7.80 0.45 -3.22
C HIS A 210 7.14 1.76 -3.66
N TYR A 211 7.89 2.87 -3.68
CA TYR A 211 7.35 4.16 -4.10
C TYR A 211 6.87 4.15 -5.55
N ILE A 212 7.70 3.68 -6.49
CA ILE A 212 7.39 3.78 -7.93
C ILE A 212 6.30 2.79 -8.37
N PHE A 213 6.08 1.71 -7.62
CA PHE A 213 5.09 0.68 -7.92
C PHE A 213 3.83 0.71 -7.05
N GLN A 214 3.77 1.59 -6.05
CA GLN A 214 2.77 1.62 -4.98
C GLN A 214 1.31 1.37 -5.41
N SER A 215 0.90 1.88 -6.58
CA SER A 215 -0.47 1.78 -7.11
C SER A 215 -0.59 1.05 -8.44
N SER A 216 0.48 0.39 -8.92
CA SER A 216 0.54 -0.24 -10.24
C SER A 216 0.83 -1.74 -10.15
N PHE A 217 2.09 -2.13 -10.25
CA PHE A 217 2.51 -3.53 -10.34
C PHE A 217 2.82 -4.10 -8.95
N LYS A 218 2.22 -5.24 -8.61
CA LYS A 218 2.62 -6.05 -7.46
C LYS A 218 3.97 -6.67 -7.77
N SER A 219 4.92 -6.56 -6.85
CA SER A 219 6.28 -7.10 -7.03
C SER A 219 6.70 -7.96 -5.86
N ASN A 220 7.08 -9.21 -6.13
CA ASN A 220 7.89 -10.00 -5.20
C ASN A 220 9.36 -9.68 -5.43
N LEU A 221 9.80 -8.55 -4.86
CA LEU A 221 11.14 -8.04 -4.97
C LEU A 221 11.96 -8.40 -3.72
N MET A 222 13.10 -9.05 -3.94
CA MET A 222 14.06 -9.35 -2.90
C MET A 222 15.39 -8.67 -3.21
N ILE A 223 16.02 -8.07 -2.20
CA ILE A 223 17.34 -7.43 -2.34
C ILE A 223 18.31 -8.13 -1.40
N LYS A 224 19.35 -8.75 -1.97
CA LYS A 224 20.38 -9.47 -1.20
C LYS A 224 21.77 -8.97 -1.55
N ARG A 225 22.70 -9.10 -0.60
CA ARG A 225 24.12 -8.90 -0.90
C ARG A 225 24.65 -10.10 -1.67
N VAL A 226 25.57 -9.86 -2.60
CA VAL A 226 26.18 -10.90 -3.44
C VAL A 226 26.74 -12.08 -2.62
N ARG A 227 27.36 -11.79 -1.46
CA ARG A 227 27.94 -12.82 -0.58
C ARG A 227 26.88 -13.72 0.07
N ASP A 228 25.72 -13.16 0.40
CA ASP A 228 24.65 -13.86 1.12
C ASP A 228 23.88 -14.75 0.11
N TYR A 229 23.77 -14.30 -1.14
CA TYR A 229 23.25 -15.11 -2.25
C TYR A 229 24.07 -16.39 -2.52
N LYS A 230 25.41 -16.29 -2.55
CA LYS A 230 26.28 -17.45 -2.85
C LYS A 230 26.09 -18.62 -1.86
N LYS A 231 25.65 -18.34 -0.64
CA LYS A 231 25.40 -19.36 0.40
C LYS A 231 24.06 -20.06 0.26
N ALA A 232 23.12 -19.51 -0.52
CA ALA A 232 21.73 -19.95 -0.60
C ALA A 232 21.25 -20.10 -2.05
N GLU A 233 22.14 -20.45 -2.99
CA GLU A 233 21.89 -20.40 -4.43
C GLU A 233 20.66 -21.23 -4.87
N LYS A 234 20.47 -22.43 -4.30
CA LYS A 234 19.34 -23.34 -4.59
C LYS A 234 17.95 -22.82 -4.18
N LEU A 235 17.86 -21.86 -3.26
CA LEU A 235 16.58 -21.34 -2.76
C LEU A 235 15.98 -20.22 -3.65
N ASN A 236 16.68 -19.80 -4.72
CA ASN A 236 16.27 -18.65 -5.53
C ASN A 236 15.94 -19.03 -6.98
N ASP A 237 15.64 -20.30 -7.26
CA ASP A 237 15.38 -20.78 -8.63
C ASP A 237 14.14 -20.14 -9.28
N ASN A 238 13.20 -19.66 -8.46
CA ASN A 238 11.98 -18.99 -8.92
C ASN A 238 12.14 -17.46 -9.12
N TYR A 239 13.37 -16.93 -9.00
CA TYR A 239 13.64 -15.50 -9.12
C TYR A 239 14.47 -15.15 -10.36
N SER A 240 14.06 -14.10 -11.06
CA SER A 240 14.89 -13.40 -12.06
C SER A 240 16.01 -12.63 -11.34
N ILE A 241 17.25 -13.11 -11.49
CA ILE A 241 18.42 -12.57 -10.78
C ILE A 241 19.05 -11.41 -11.55
N VAL A 242 19.02 -10.21 -10.95
CA VAL A 242 19.66 -9.00 -11.50
C VAL A 242 20.98 -8.73 -10.77
N GLY A 243 22.11 -8.75 -11.49
CA GLY A 243 23.41 -8.33 -10.97
C GLY A 243 24.58 -9.34 -11.08
N LYS A 244 24.36 -10.56 -11.59
CA LYS A 244 25.42 -11.50 -12.00
C LYS A 244 25.99 -11.13 -13.38
N ARG A 245 27.29 -11.42 -13.62
CA ARG A 245 27.95 -11.22 -14.94
C ARG A 245 27.41 -12.15 -16.04
N ARG A 246 26.82 -13.28 -15.67
CA ARG A 246 26.15 -14.22 -16.58
C ARG A 246 24.76 -14.50 -16.02
N PHE A 247 23.74 -14.11 -16.79
CA PHE A 247 22.35 -14.46 -16.52
C PHE A 247 22.18 -15.97 -16.71
N LYS A 248 21.73 -16.68 -15.68
CA LYS A 248 21.10 -18.00 -15.89
C LYS A 248 19.66 -17.70 -16.29
N LYS A 249 19.34 -17.94 -17.57
CA LYS A 249 18.00 -18.01 -18.20
C LYS A 249 16.88 -17.22 -17.49
N ALA A 250 16.88 -15.90 -17.59
CA ALA A 250 15.61 -15.25 -17.93
C ALA A 250 15.51 -15.37 -19.46
N LYS A 251 14.37 -15.79 -20.01
CA LYS A 251 14.10 -15.72 -21.45
C LYS A 251 14.16 -14.24 -21.85
N LEU A 252 15.35 -13.78 -22.21
CA LEU A 252 15.69 -12.38 -22.47
C LEU A 252 15.24 -11.98 -23.89
N THR A 253 14.02 -12.35 -24.28
CA THR A 253 13.55 -12.15 -25.66
C THR A 253 12.54 -11.02 -25.82
N ASN A 254 11.94 -10.48 -24.75
CA ASN A 254 10.95 -9.40 -24.86
C ASN A 254 11.28 -8.21 -23.96
N GLU A 255 12.37 -7.49 -24.24
CA GLU A 255 12.59 -6.18 -23.62
C GLU A 255 11.41 -5.25 -23.95
N ILE A 256 10.76 -4.73 -22.91
CA ILE A 256 9.75 -3.68 -23.07
C ILE A 256 10.49 -2.38 -23.43
N LYS A 257 10.58 -2.09 -24.73
CA LYS A 257 11.30 -0.90 -25.26
C LYS A 257 10.89 0.40 -24.56
N PHE A 258 9.62 0.52 -24.17
CA PHE A 258 9.11 1.70 -23.49
C PHE A 258 9.69 1.89 -22.08
N VAL A 259 9.94 0.82 -21.32
CA VAL A 259 10.60 0.88 -20.01
C VAL A 259 12.00 1.47 -20.14
N ARG A 260 12.74 1.09 -21.20
CA ARG A 260 14.05 1.68 -21.50
C ARG A 260 13.94 3.21 -21.65
N GLU A 261 13.00 3.70 -22.45
CA GLU A 261 12.81 5.14 -22.66
C GLU A 261 12.49 5.88 -21.35
N ILE A 262 11.59 5.32 -20.52
CA ILE A 262 11.22 5.90 -19.23
C ILE A 262 12.45 5.99 -18.31
N VAL A 263 13.20 4.89 -18.17
CA VAL A 263 14.39 4.85 -17.30
C VAL A 263 15.47 5.81 -17.79
N TYR A 264 15.71 5.91 -19.10
CA TYR A 264 16.69 6.85 -19.64
C TYR A 264 16.34 8.30 -19.28
N LYS A 265 15.06 8.67 -19.39
CA LYS A 265 14.58 9.99 -18.97
C LYS A 265 14.69 10.20 -17.46
N PHE A 266 14.39 9.18 -16.65
CA PHE A 266 14.58 9.23 -15.20
C PHE A 266 16.03 9.62 -14.83
N TYR A 267 17.05 9.03 -15.47
CA TYR A 267 18.45 9.40 -15.21
C TYR A 267 18.82 10.78 -15.75
N LYS A 268 18.21 11.23 -16.86
CA LYS A 268 18.49 12.54 -17.47
C LYS A 268 17.92 13.71 -16.67
N ILE A 269 16.77 13.53 -16.00
CA ILE A 269 16.15 14.59 -15.19
C ILE A 269 16.99 14.81 -13.92
N LEU A 270 17.55 16.02 -13.78
CA LEU A 270 18.42 16.38 -12.64
C LEU A 270 17.66 16.49 -11.32
N ASN A 271 16.46 17.12 -11.33
CA ASN A 271 15.66 17.28 -10.13
C ASN A 271 15.18 15.90 -9.60
N PRO A 272 15.57 15.50 -8.36
CA PRO A 272 15.25 14.18 -7.81
C PRO A 272 13.74 13.87 -7.79
N LYS A 273 12.94 14.76 -7.19
CA LYS A 273 11.49 14.60 -7.02
C LYS A 273 10.79 14.52 -8.38
N ARG A 274 11.11 15.43 -9.31
CA ARG A 274 10.56 15.41 -10.67
C ARG A 274 10.92 14.13 -11.41
N SER A 275 12.15 13.66 -11.28
CA SER A 275 12.59 12.42 -11.93
C SER A 275 11.84 11.19 -11.38
N LEU A 276 11.65 11.14 -10.07
CA LEU A 276 10.96 10.04 -9.39
C LEU A 276 9.48 10.00 -9.76
N ASN A 277 8.80 11.15 -9.71
CA ASN A 277 7.40 11.26 -10.13
C ASN A 277 7.24 10.90 -11.61
N TYR A 278 8.12 11.40 -12.48
CA TYR A 278 8.13 11.02 -13.89
C TYR A 278 8.19 9.49 -14.07
N LEU A 279 9.08 8.81 -13.35
CA LEU A 279 9.19 7.35 -13.42
C LEU A 279 7.89 6.67 -12.92
N LYS A 280 7.38 7.06 -11.75
CA LYS A 280 6.15 6.53 -11.15
C LYS A 280 4.95 6.71 -12.08
N ASP A 281 4.71 7.92 -12.57
CA ASP A 281 3.53 8.25 -13.39
C ASP A 281 3.53 7.48 -14.72
N ASN A 282 4.69 7.30 -15.34
CA ASN A 282 4.79 6.54 -16.58
C ASN A 282 4.59 5.03 -16.36
N LEU A 283 5.05 4.49 -15.22
CA LEU A 283 4.77 3.10 -14.85
C LEU A 283 3.30 2.89 -14.49
N GLN A 284 2.69 3.83 -13.79
CA GLN A 284 1.24 3.81 -13.52
C GLN A 284 0.45 3.82 -14.82
N ASN A 285 0.78 4.71 -15.76
CA ASN A 285 0.10 4.78 -17.05
C ASN A 285 0.24 3.47 -17.85
N LEU A 286 1.42 2.84 -17.84
CA LEU A 286 1.60 1.52 -18.45
C LEU A 286 0.67 0.47 -17.84
N TYR A 287 0.54 0.46 -16.51
CA TYR A 287 -0.35 -0.44 -15.80
C TYR A 287 -1.81 -0.20 -16.16
N GLU A 288 -2.30 1.04 -16.05
CA GLU A 288 -3.70 1.39 -16.34
C GLU A 288 -4.09 1.06 -17.78
N LEU A 289 -3.23 1.38 -18.75
CA LEU A 289 -3.48 1.04 -20.15
C LEU A 289 -3.53 -0.48 -20.37
N SER A 290 -2.63 -1.23 -19.73
CA SER A 290 -2.63 -2.70 -19.84
C SER A 290 -3.87 -3.31 -19.18
N LYS A 291 -4.26 -2.80 -18.01
CA LYS A 291 -5.48 -3.18 -17.29
C LYS A 291 -6.73 -2.93 -18.14
N LYS A 292 -6.85 -1.79 -18.82
CA LYS A 292 -7.94 -1.51 -19.75
C LYS A 292 -8.01 -2.53 -20.90
N ILE A 293 -6.87 -2.93 -21.48
CA ILE A 293 -6.86 -3.99 -22.51
C ILE A 293 -7.35 -5.31 -21.94
N HIS A 294 -6.88 -5.67 -20.74
CA HIS A 294 -7.30 -6.89 -20.06
C HIS A 294 -8.81 -6.91 -19.81
N GLU A 295 -9.37 -5.85 -19.20
CA GLU A 295 -10.81 -5.70 -18.96
C GLU A 295 -11.63 -5.73 -20.25
N TYR A 296 -11.14 -5.09 -21.31
CA TYR A 296 -11.77 -5.15 -22.64
C TYR A 296 -11.80 -6.58 -23.18
N SER A 297 -10.70 -7.32 -23.01
CA SER A 297 -10.60 -8.69 -23.49
C SER A 297 -11.54 -9.64 -22.75
N GLU A 298 -11.71 -9.47 -21.45
CA GLU A 298 -12.64 -10.26 -20.63
C GLU A 298 -14.09 -10.02 -21.03
N LYS A 299 -14.49 -8.78 -21.30
CA LYS A 299 -15.86 -8.45 -21.71
C LYS A 299 -16.27 -9.00 -23.08
N LYS A 300 -15.30 -9.23 -23.98
CA LYS A 300 -15.58 -9.58 -25.38
C LYS A 300 -15.39 -11.07 -25.70
N GLU A 301 -14.61 -11.80 -24.90
CA GLU A 301 -14.33 -13.23 -25.07
C GLU A 301 -14.08 -13.69 -26.52
N LYS A 302 -13.31 -12.92 -27.29
CA LYS A 302 -13.03 -13.25 -28.69
C LYS A 302 -11.83 -14.17 -28.80
N ARG A 303 -11.87 -15.08 -29.78
CA ARG A 303 -10.72 -15.91 -30.19
C ARG A 303 -9.54 -15.08 -30.71
N TYR A 304 -9.82 -13.93 -31.33
CA TYR A 304 -8.82 -12.99 -31.82
C TYR A 304 -9.35 -11.55 -31.75
N TYR A 305 -8.42 -10.58 -31.72
CA TYR A 305 -8.76 -9.16 -31.61
C TYR A 305 -8.13 -8.35 -32.74
N LEU A 306 -8.90 -7.45 -33.35
CA LEU A 306 -8.31 -6.53 -34.31
C LEU A 306 -7.51 -5.45 -33.57
N LYS A 307 -6.28 -5.21 -34.04
CA LYS A 307 -5.44 -4.13 -33.50
C LYS A 307 -6.14 -2.77 -33.50
N LYS A 308 -6.98 -2.49 -34.52
CA LYS A 308 -7.76 -1.25 -34.62
C LYS A 308 -8.82 -1.16 -33.51
N GLU A 309 -9.48 -2.27 -33.16
CA GLU A 309 -10.51 -2.30 -32.11
C GLU A 309 -9.90 -1.97 -30.74
N ILE A 310 -8.82 -2.66 -30.35
CA ILE A 310 -8.16 -2.42 -29.05
C ILE A 310 -7.61 -0.99 -28.99
N LYS A 311 -6.99 -0.52 -30.08
CA LYS A 311 -6.49 0.87 -30.13
C LYS A 311 -7.61 1.88 -30.04
N GLY A 312 -8.70 1.70 -30.79
CA GLY A 312 -9.86 2.58 -30.74
C GLY A 312 -10.43 2.67 -29.33
N TYR A 313 -10.52 1.54 -28.63
CA TYR A 313 -10.96 1.49 -27.24
C TYR A 313 -10.00 2.22 -26.27
N LEU A 314 -8.69 2.09 -26.46
CA LEU A 314 -7.73 2.83 -25.63
C LEU A 314 -7.72 4.33 -25.92
N GLU A 315 -7.95 4.71 -27.18
CA GLU A 315 -7.88 6.09 -27.66
C GLU A 315 -9.18 6.87 -27.36
N SER A 316 -10.34 6.20 -27.31
CA SER A 316 -11.64 6.82 -26.98
C SER A 316 -11.67 7.43 -25.59
N ASP A 317 -10.95 6.83 -24.63
CA ASP A 317 -11.01 7.24 -23.23
C ASP A 317 -9.86 8.18 -22.82
N ASN A 318 -8.76 8.20 -23.56
CA ASN A 318 -7.50 8.77 -23.06
C ASN A 318 -6.89 9.88 -23.95
N PHE A 319 -7.53 10.27 -25.06
CA PHE A 319 -7.02 11.27 -26.05
C PHE A 319 -5.56 11.03 -26.51
N LEU A 320 -5.00 9.84 -26.27
CA LEU A 320 -3.58 9.52 -26.42
C LEU A 320 -3.39 8.53 -27.56
N LYS A 321 -2.82 9.01 -28.67
CA LYS A 321 -2.49 8.16 -29.83
C LYS A 321 -1.49 7.07 -29.45
N VAL A 322 -1.92 5.81 -29.49
CA VAL A 322 -1.10 4.66 -29.04
C VAL A 322 -0.10 4.30 -30.14
N LYS A 323 1.18 4.63 -29.92
CA LYS A 323 2.27 4.26 -30.83
C LYS A 323 2.45 2.73 -30.92
N LYS A 324 2.98 2.23 -32.05
CA LYS A 324 3.16 0.79 -32.31
C LYS A 324 3.98 0.07 -31.22
N ASN A 325 5.05 0.70 -30.74
CA ASN A 325 5.94 0.11 -29.73
C ASN A 325 5.28 0.05 -28.35
N LEU A 326 4.53 1.09 -27.99
CA LEU A 326 3.73 1.10 -26.76
C LEU A 326 2.67 -0.01 -26.81
N PHE A 327 1.92 -0.12 -27.92
CA PHE A 327 0.91 -1.17 -28.07
C PHE A 327 1.47 -2.59 -27.86
N ARG A 328 2.61 -2.91 -28.50
CA ARG A 328 3.27 -4.22 -28.29
C ARG A 328 3.70 -4.45 -26.84
N SER A 329 4.17 -3.39 -26.19
CA SER A 329 4.56 -3.43 -24.77
C SER A 329 3.35 -3.75 -23.90
N LEU A 330 2.22 -3.09 -24.14
CA LEU A 330 0.98 -3.32 -23.39
C LEU A 330 0.48 -4.77 -23.55
N LEU A 331 0.49 -5.32 -24.77
CA LEU A 331 0.08 -6.72 -25.00
C LEU A 331 0.98 -7.72 -24.24
N LEU A 332 2.29 -7.49 -24.22
CA LEU A 332 3.22 -8.32 -23.46
C LEU A 332 2.93 -8.26 -21.95
N ILE A 333 2.58 -7.09 -21.43
CA ILE A 333 2.19 -6.94 -20.01
C ILE A 333 0.89 -7.71 -19.74
N VAL A 334 -0.12 -7.58 -20.60
CA VAL A 334 -1.40 -8.32 -20.46
C VAL A 334 -1.17 -9.82 -20.44
N GLU A 335 -0.32 -10.33 -21.34
CA GLU A 335 -0.02 -11.76 -21.41
C GLU A 335 0.72 -12.25 -20.16
N ASN A 336 1.77 -11.55 -19.73
CA ASN A 336 2.68 -12.08 -18.70
C ASN A 336 2.24 -11.70 -17.27
N TYR A 337 1.80 -10.46 -17.05
CA TYR A 337 1.39 -9.98 -15.72
C TYR A 337 -0.07 -10.31 -15.40
N PHE A 338 -0.99 -10.13 -16.37
CA PHE A 338 -2.41 -10.45 -16.17
C PHE A 338 -2.78 -11.87 -16.60
N GLY A 339 -1.85 -12.64 -17.16
CA GLY A 339 -2.07 -14.05 -17.54
C GLY A 339 -3.03 -14.24 -18.72
N LYS A 340 -3.29 -13.20 -19.52
CA LYS A 340 -4.26 -13.25 -20.62
C LYS A 340 -3.58 -13.09 -21.98
N LYS A 341 -3.52 -14.17 -22.77
CA LYS A 341 -2.99 -14.10 -24.14
C LYS A 341 -3.98 -13.36 -25.06
N ILE A 342 -3.52 -12.29 -25.69
CA ILE A 342 -4.28 -11.53 -26.69
C ILE A 342 -3.76 -11.88 -28.08
N THR A 343 -4.48 -12.73 -28.80
CA THR A 343 -4.10 -13.16 -30.14
C THR A 343 -4.55 -12.14 -31.18
N LEU A 344 -3.61 -11.62 -31.97
CA LEU A 344 -3.93 -10.79 -33.14
C LEU A 344 -4.00 -11.68 -34.40
N PRO A 345 -4.77 -11.30 -35.44
CA PRO A 345 -4.83 -12.04 -36.69
C PRO A 345 -3.44 -12.30 -37.32
N GLY A 346 -2.53 -11.32 -37.22
CA GLY A 346 -1.16 -11.46 -37.73
C GLY A 346 -0.36 -12.57 -37.05
N ASP A 347 -0.66 -12.89 -35.79
CA ASP A 347 0.01 -13.96 -35.05
C ASP A 347 -0.45 -15.33 -35.56
N LEU A 348 -1.74 -15.47 -35.90
CA LEU A 348 -2.31 -16.68 -36.52
C LEU A 348 -1.70 -16.97 -37.91
N PHE A 349 -1.45 -15.92 -38.70
CA PHE A 349 -0.78 -16.08 -39.99
C PHE A 349 0.68 -16.50 -39.83
N ALA A 350 1.39 -15.96 -38.84
CA ALA A 350 2.76 -16.35 -38.56
C ALA A 350 2.88 -17.81 -38.08
N GLU A 351 1.95 -18.27 -37.24
CA GLU A 351 1.88 -19.68 -36.82
C GLU A 351 1.65 -20.61 -38.02
N LYS A 352 0.67 -20.31 -38.88
CA LYS A 352 0.41 -21.11 -40.10
C LYS A 352 1.59 -21.16 -41.07
N ILE A 353 2.33 -20.06 -41.21
CA ILE A 353 3.53 -20.04 -42.05
C ILE A 353 4.61 -20.94 -41.45
N ASN A 354 4.84 -20.89 -40.13
CA ASN A 354 5.83 -21.75 -39.49
C ASN A 354 5.46 -23.24 -39.59
N ASP A 355 4.18 -23.57 -39.55
CA ASP A 355 3.70 -24.95 -39.73
C ASP A 355 3.87 -25.46 -41.17
N LEU A 356 3.92 -24.56 -42.16
CA LEU A 356 4.20 -24.92 -43.57
C LEU A 356 5.70 -25.16 -43.85
N TYR A 357 6.58 -24.70 -42.95
CA TYR A 357 8.04 -24.85 -43.07
C TYR A 357 8.62 -25.86 -42.06
N ARG A 358 7.77 -26.62 -41.37
CA ARG A 358 8.12 -27.80 -40.59
C ARG A 358 7.75 -29.06 -41.37
#